data_AF-W0E3X7-F1
#
_entry.id   AF-W0E3X7-F1
#
_cell.length_a   1.000
_cell.length_b   1.000
_cell.length_c   1.000
_cell.angle_alpha   90.00
_cell.angle_beta   90.00
_cell.angle_gamma   90.00
#
_symmetry.space_group_name_H-M   'P 1'
#
loop_
_entity.id
_entity.type
_entity.pdbx_description
1 polymer ?
#
loop_
_entity_poly.entity_id
_entity_poly.type
_entity_poly.pdbx_seq_one_letter_code
_entity_poly.pdbx_strand_id
1 'polypeptide(L)' 'MHTKQTQALWELQRQGLPDIAESAARHWSEGRRYEPDEALHIPRSLETLIEQCNWEIERVSAPA' A
#
# COMPACT_ATOMS: atom_id res chain seq x y z
N MET A 1 11.91 -3.63 -2.04
CA MET A 1 10.81 -2.75 -1.61
C MET A 1 11.23 -1.31 -1.83
N HIS A 2 10.38 -0.51 -2.48
CA HIS A 2 10.63 0.92 -2.68
C HIS A 2 10.51 1.68 -1.35
N THR A 3 11.22 2.80 -1.22
CA THR A 3 11.25 3.62 0.01
C THR A 3 9.86 4.08 0.47
N LYS A 4 8.95 4.35 -0.47
CA LYS A 4 7.56 4.75 -0.17
C LYS A 4 6.69 3.60 0.35
N GLN A 5 6.86 2.39 -0.18
CA GLN A 5 6.16 1.20 0.31
C GLN A 5 6.55 0.92 1.76
N THR A 6 7.84 1.00 2.09
CA THR A 6 8.31 0.85 3.48
C THR A 6 7.70 1.92 4.39
N GLN A 7 7.61 3.17 3.94
CA GLN A 7 6.93 4.23 4.68
C GLN A 7 5.44 3.93 4.90
N ALA A 8 4.73 3.48 3.87
CA ALA A 8 3.32 3.12 3.96
C ALA A 8 3.06 2.01 4.99
N LEU A 9 3.89 0.96 4.96
CA LEU A 9 3.81 -0.13 5.93
C LEU A 9 4.09 0.33 7.35
N TRP A 10 5.07 1.21 7.53
CA TRP A 10 5.38 1.77 8.84
C TRP A 10 4.23 2.64 9.37
N GLU A 11 3.62 3.49 8.54
CA GLU A 11 2.49 4.32 8.96
C GLU A 11 1.25 3.48 9.29
N LEU A 12 0.98 2.41 8.53
CA LEU A 12 -0.10 1.46 8.80
C LEU A 12 0.09 0.77 10.16
N GLN A 13 1.30 0.27 10.42
CA GLN A 13 1.62 -0.35 11.71
C GLN A 13 1.50 0.66 12.86
N ARG A 14 1.99 1.89 12.67
CA ARG A 14 1.92 2.96 13.67
C ARG A 14 0.48 3.35 14.02
N GLN A 15 -0.44 3.25 13.07
CA GLN A 15 -1.86 3.56 13.28
C GLN A 15 -2.67 2.38 13.83
N GLY A 16 -2.02 1.24 14.11
CA GLY A 16 -2.70 0.05 14.63
C GLY A 16 -3.44 -0.75 13.56
N LEU A 17 -2.97 -0.69 12.30
CA LEU A 17 -3.53 -1.41 11.16
C LEU A 17 -2.56 -2.48 10.61
N PRO A 18 -2.10 -3.44 11.45
CA PRO A 18 -1.10 -4.43 11.03
C PRO A 18 -1.60 -5.37 9.93
N ASP A 19 -2.88 -5.77 9.94
CA ASP A 19 -3.45 -6.68 8.93
C ASP A 19 -3.50 -6.04 7.54
N ILE A 20 -3.75 -4.72 7.50
CA ILE A 20 -3.69 -3.91 6.28
C ILE A 20 -2.26 -3.81 5.79
N ALA A 21 -1.29 -3.59 6.69
CA ALA A 21 0.12 -3.56 6.34
C ALA A 21 0.59 -4.89 5.73
N GLU A 22 0.26 -6.02 6.34
CA GLU A 22 0.62 -7.34 5.81
C GLU A 22 -0.03 -7.59 4.45
N SER A 23 -1.33 -7.28 4.32
CA SER A 23 -2.05 -7.42 3.06
C SER A 23 -1.45 -6.56 1.95
N ALA A 24 -1.17 -5.29 2.23
CA ALA A 24 -0.54 -4.37 1.29
C ALA A 24 0.85 -4.84 0.87
N ALA A 25 1.69 -5.25 1.84
CA ALA A 25 3.02 -5.77 1.59
C ALA A 25 2.98 -6.98 0.65
N ARG A 26 2.04 -7.91 0.87
CA ARG A 26 1.86 -9.09 0.03
C ARG A 26 1.49 -8.71 -1.41
N HIS A 27 0.46 -7.88 -1.59
CA HIS A 27 0.03 -7.43 -2.93
C HIS A 27 1.17 -6.74 -3.69
N TRP A 28 1.85 -5.80 -3.04
CA TRP A 28 2.97 -5.09 -3.67
C TRP A 28 4.13 -6.01 -4.00
N SER A 29 4.42 -7.02 -3.15
CA SER A 29 5.47 -8.01 -3.44
C SER A 29 5.15 -8.89 -4.65
N GLU A 30 3.86 -9.09 -4.94
CA GLU A 30 3.37 -9.82 -6.11
C GLU A 30 3.23 -8.94 -7.36
N GLY A 31 3.60 -7.66 -7.29
CA GLY A 31 3.40 -6.72 -8.39
C GLY A 31 1.93 -6.35 -8.61
N ARG A 32 1.09 -6.46 -7.57
CA ARG A 32 -0.34 -6.15 -7.62
C ARG A 32 -0.66 -4.91 -6.80
N ARG A 33 -1.69 -4.17 -7.24
CA ARG A 33 -2.28 -3.08 -6.44
C ARG A 33 -2.93 -3.65 -5.19
N TYR A 34 -2.85 -2.91 -4.09
CA TYR A 34 -3.61 -3.16 -2.88
C TYR A 34 -4.79 -2.19 -2.80
N GLU A 35 -6.01 -2.72 -2.70
CA GLU A 35 -7.21 -1.91 -2.49
C GLU A 35 -7.68 -2.11 -1.05
N PRO A 36 -7.63 -1.07 -0.21
CA PRO A 36 -8.23 -1.14 1.11
C PRO A 36 -9.75 -1.25 0.99
N ASP A 37 -10.35 -2.01 1.91
CA ASP A 37 -11.81 -2.11 2.01
C ASP A 37 -12.40 -0.73 2.35
N GLU A 38 -13.40 -0.27 1.59
CA GLU A 38 -14.09 1.00 1.82
C GLU A 38 -14.76 1.07 3.20
N ALA A 39 -15.04 -0.08 3.82
CA ALA A 39 -15.56 -0.16 5.18
C ALA A 39 -14.50 0.18 6.26
N LEU A 40 -13.21 0.13 5.93
CA LEU A 40 -12.12 0.48 6.83
C LEU A 40 -11.90 1.98 6.79
N HIS A 41 -12.13 2.65 7.93
CA HIS A 41 -11.90 4.08 8.03
C HIS A 41 -10.40 4.39 8.12
N ILE A 42 -9.74 4.43 6.96
CA ILE A 42 -8.33 4.78 6.85
C ILE A 42 -8.21 6.31 6.72
N PRO A 43 -7.26 6.96 7.40
CA PRO A 43 -7.03 8.39 7.20
C PRO A 43 -6.64 8.68 5.75
N ARG A 44 -7.21 9.76 5.19
CA ARG A 44 -6.97 10.19 3.81
C ARG A 44 -5.49 10.31 3.42
N SER A 45 -4.63 10.70 4.36
CA SER A 45 -3.18 10.76 4.13
C SER A 45 -2.57 9.40 3.80
N LEU A 46 -3.11 8.34 4.41
CA LEU A 46 -2.65 6.98 4.23
C LEU A 46 -3.26 6.33 2.99
N GLU A 47 -4.51 6.67 2.64
CA GLU A 47 -5.09 6.34 1.33
C GLU A 47 -4.22 6.89 0.20
N THR A 48 -3.87 8.18 0.24
CA THR A 48 -2.98 8.80 -0.76
C THR A 48 -1.62 8.11 -0.83
N LEU A 49 -1.08 7.65 0.30
CA LEU A 49 0.20 6.93 0.33
C LEU A 49 0.07 5.52 -0.28
N ILE A 50 -1.04 4.82 -0.04
CA ILE A 50 -1.37 3.52 -0.66
C ILE A 50 -1.52 3.69 -2.18
N GLU A 51 -2.25 4.72 -2.63
CA GLU A 51 -2.44 5.02 -4.06
C GLU A 51 -1.10 5.28 -4.76
N GLN A 52 -0.20 6.03 -4.12
CA GLN A 52 1.15 6.24 -4.66
C GLN A 52 1.93 4.94 -4.80
N CYS A 53 1.86 4.06 -3.79
CA CYS A 53 2.53 2.76 -3.85
C CYS A 53 1.95 1.87 -4.95
N ASN A 54 0.62 1.88 -5.13
CA ASN A 54 -0.06 1.17 -6.20
C ASN A 54 0.37 1.65 -7.58
N TRP A 55 0.44 2.97 -7.78
CA TRP A 55 0.90 3.55 -9.04
C TRP A 55 2.35 3.16 -9.38
N GLU A 56 3.24 3.11 -8.38
CA GLU A 56 4.62 2.64 -8.58
C GLU A 56 4.65 1.17 -9.02
N ILE A 57 3.81 0.32 -8.42
CA ILE A 57 3.68 -1.09 -8.79
C ILE A 57 3.14 -1.25 -10.21
N GLU A 58 2.10 -0.52 -10.58
CA GLU A 58 1.51 -0.55 -11.93
C GLU A 58 2.54 -0.11 -12.97
N ARG A 59 3.36 0.89 -12.67
CA ARG A 59 4.45 1.34 -13.56
C ARG A 59 5.56 0.31 -13.76
N VAL A 60 5.89 -0.46 -12.74
CA VAL A 60 6.92 -1.51 -12.83
C VAL A 60 6.37 -2.76 -13.50
N SER A 61 5.06 -3.02 -13.34
CA SER A 61 4.40 -4.24 -13.85
C SER A 61 3.80 -4.07 -15.24
N ALA A 62 3.65 -2.85 -15.74
CA ALA A 62 3.22 -2.60 -17.11
C ALA A 62 4.31 -3.04 -18.10
N PRO A 63 4.05 -3.98 -19.03
CA PRO A 63 4.96 -4.26 -20.12
C PRO A 63 5.10 -3.02 -21.01
N ALA A 64 6.34 -2.65 -21.33
CA ALA A 64 6.70 -1.54 -22.20
C ALA A 64 6.16 -1.72 -23.64
#